data_AF-A0A645FMM7-F1
#
_entry.id   AF-A0A645FMM7-F1
#
_cell.length_a   1.000
_cell.length_b   1.000
_cell.length_c   1.000
_cell.angle_alpha   90.00
_cell.angle_beta   90.00
_cell.angle_gamma   90.00
#
_symmetry.space_group_name_H-M   'P 1'
#
loop_
_entity.id
_entity.type
_entity.pdbx_description
1 polymer ?
#
loop_
_entity_poly.entity_id
_entity_poly.type
_entity_poly.pdbx_seq_one_letter_code
_entity_poly.pdbx_strand_id
1 'polypeptide(L)' 'MNGVTWKNVEILHDEQGAPQVHLYGDAAKLATDKGILHWLVSISHEKQTAMALVQALSH' A
#
# COMPACT_ATOMS: atom_id res chain seq x y z
N MET A 1 -5.03 8.89 -20.12
CA MET A 1 -4.66 9.16 -18.71
C MET A 1 -3.98 7.90 -18.20
N ASN A 2 -2.65 7.84 -18.17
CA ASN A 2 -1.91 6.66 -17.73
C ASN A 2 -1.65 6.78 -16.22
N GLY A 3 -2.67 6.45 -15.44
CA GLY A 3 -2.59 6.41 -13.97
C GLY A 3 -2.54 4.97 -13.47
N VAL A 4 -2.03 4.78 -12.27
CA VAL A 4 -2.10 3.49 -11.58
C VAL A 4 -3.56 3.21 -11.21
N THR A 5 -4.09 2.05 -11.62
CA THR A 5 -5.43 1.61 -11.21
C THR A 5 -5.42 1.13 -9.76
N TRP A 6 -6.49 1.40 -9.00
CA TRP A 6 -6.63 0.94 -7.63
C TRP A 6 -6.56 -0.58 -7.49
N LYS A 7 -6.92 -1.32 -8.56
CA LYS A 7 -6.83 -2.80 -8.59
C LYS A 7 -5.40 -3.33 -8.49
N ASN A 8 -4.41 -2.47 -8.72
CA ASN A 8 -2.99 -2.80 -8.58
C ASN A 8 -2.47 -2.57 -7.16
N VAL A 9 -3.33 -2.20 -6.20
CA VAL A 9 -2.99 -1.99 -4.80
C VAL A 9 -3.90 -2.88 -3.97
N GLU A 10 -3.29 -3.75 -3.16
CA GLU A 10 -4.00 -4.66 -2.28
C GLU A 10 -3.46 -4.54 -0.86
N ILE A 11 -4.34 -4.63 0.13
CA ILE A 11 -3.98 -4.72 1.53
C ILE A 11 -4.28 -6.14 2.00
N LEU A 12 -3.24 -6.87 2.38
CA LEU A 12 -3.32 -8.20 2.96
C LEU A 12 -2.86 -8.14 4.40
N HIS A 13 -3.47 -8.94 5.28
CA HIS A 13 -2.97 -9.08 6.64
C HIS A 13 -1.93 -10.21 6.69
N ASP A 14 -0.84 -10.00 7.43
CA ASP A 14 0.09 -11.08 7.72
C ASP A 14 -0.47 -12.09 8.74
N GLU A 15 0.31 -13.11 9.10
CA GLU A 15 -0.10 -14.15 10.06
C GLU A 15 -0.45 -13.61 11.45
N GLN A 16 0.08 -12.44 11.81
CA GLN A 16 -0.19 -11.77 13.09
C GLN A 16 -1.32 -10.75 12.96
N GLY A 17 -1.91 -10.59 11.77
CA GLY A 17 -2.99 -9.67 11.51
C GLY A 17 -2.55 -8.24 11.21
N ALA A 18 -1.26 -7.97 11.01
CA ALA A 18 -0.80 -6.63 10.64
C ALA A 18 -1.01 -6.37 9.14
N PRO A 19 -1.55 -5.20 8.73
CA PRO A 19 -1.81 -4.90 7.33
C PRO A 19 -0.50 -4.67 6.56
N GLN A 20 -0.44 -5.21 5.34
CA GLN A 20 0.69 -5.14 4.43
C GLN A 20 0.23 -4.61 3.07
N VAL A 21 1.00 -3.70 2.48
CA VAL A 21 0.72 -3.18 1.13
C VAL A 21 1.37 -4.09 0.09
N HIS A 22 0.55 -4.65 -0.79
CA HIS A 22 0.99 -5.41 -1.95
C HIS A 22 0.65 -4.63 -3.22
N LEU A 23 1.68 -4.40 -4.03
CA LEU A 23 1.54 -3.70 -5.30
C LEU A 23 1.69 -4.67 -6.47
N TYR A 24 0.91 -4.44 -7.52
CA TYR A 24 0.93 -5.24 -8.74
C TYR A 24 1.04 -4.33 -9.98
N GLY A 25 1.32 -4.92 -11.15
CA GLY A 25 1.33 -4.23 -12.43
C GLY A 25 2.06 -2.87 -12.41
N ASP A 26 1.42 -1.83 -12.93
CA ASP A 26 1.99 -0.49 -13.02
C ASP A 26 2.31 0.15 -11.66
N ALA A 27 1.60 -0.23 -10.58
CA ALA A 27 1.88 0.27 -9.24
C ALA A 27 3.23 -0.26 -8.73
N ALA A 28 3.46 -1.57 -8.88
CA ALA A 28 4.70 -2.23 -8.50
C ALA A 28 5.88 -1.69 -9.31
N LYS A 29 5.67 -1.52 -10.63
CA LYS A 29 6.69 -0.94 -11.51
C LYS A 29 7.05 0.48 -11.08
N LEU A 30 6.07 1.34 -10.82
CA LEU A 30 6.32 2.71 -10.38
C LEU A 30 7.05 2.77 -9.03
N ALA A 31 6.69 1.92 -8.07
CA ALA A 31 7.38 1.86 -6.78
C ALA A 31 8.84 1.41 -6.94
N THR A 32 9.08 0.41 -7.78
CA THR A 32 10.43 -0.09 -8.11
C THR A 32 11.26 0.98 -8.81
N ASP A 33 10.71 1.66 -9.82
CA ASP A 33 11.36 2.75 -10.55
C ASP A 33 11.72 3.93 -9.62
N LYS A 34 11.00 4.07 -8.49
CA LYS A 34 11.25 5.08 -7.45
C LYS A 34 12.17 4.60 -6.32
N GLY A 35 12.65 3.36 -6.36
CA GLY A 35 13.51 2.80 -5.30
C GLY A 35 12.78 2.59 -3.96
N ILE A 36 11.44 2.51 -3.97
CA ILE A 36 10.66 2.23 -2.75
C ILE A 36 10.71 0.71 -2.50
N LEU A 37 11.27 0.34 -1.34
CA LEU A 37 11.48 -1.05 -0.96
C LEU A 37 10.34 -1.59 -0.10
N HIS A 38 9.81 -0.76 0.79
CA HIS A 38 8.77 -1.16 1.73
C HIS A 38 7.73 -0.06 1.91
N TRP A 39 6.52 -0.48 2.25
CA TRP A 39 5.41 0.39 2.62
C TRP A 39 4.95 0.02 4.01
N LEU A 40 5.03 0.97 4.93
CA LEU A 40 4.42 0.84 6.26
C LEU A 40 3.00 1.37 6.18
N VAL A 41 2.04 0.62 6.70
CA VAL A 41 0.63 1.02 6.73
C VAL A 41 0.03 0.77 8.11
N SER A 42 -0.76 1.73 8.58
CA SER A 42 -1.60 1.58 9.75
C SER A 42 -3.01 2.01 9.40
N ILE A 43 -4.00 1.18 9.73
CA ILE A 43 -5.41 1.41 9.42
C ILE A 43 -6.18 1.54 10.73
N SER A 44 -7.03 2.57 10.82
CA SER A 44 -7.93 2.78 11.94
C SER A 44 -9.35 3.03 11.42
N HIS A 45 -10.33 2.52 12.15
CA HIS A 45 -11.73 2.65 11.81
C HIS A 45 -12.57 2.90 13.06
N GLU A 46 -13.56 3.78 12.92
CA GLU A 46 -14.65 3.98 13.86
C GLU A 46 -15.99 3.89 13.12
N LYS A 47 -17.11 3.81 13.85
CA LYS A 47 -18.45 3.50 13.31
C LYS A 47 -18.81 4.15 11.96
N GLN A 48 -18.38 5.39 11.72
CA GLN A 48 -18.72 6.14 10.51
C GLN A 48 -17.53 6.48 9.61
N THR A 49 -16.30 6.16 10.01
CA THR A 49 -15.10 6.63 9.29
C THR A 49 -14.00 5.59 9.34
N ALA A 50 -13.19 5.55 8.29
CA ALA A 50 -11.96 4.78 8.26
C ALA A 50 -10.85 5.69 7.72
N MET A 51 -9.64 5.47 8.22
CA MET A 51 -8.44 6.18 7.80
C MET A 51 -7.26 5.22 7.72
N ALA A 52 -6.30 5.56 6.88
CA ALA A 52 -5.03 4.87 6.80
C ALA A 52 -3.89 5.89 6.75
N LEU A 53 -2.81 5.62 7.49
CA LEU A 53 -1.54 6.30 7.36
C LEU A 53 -0.58 5.37 6.61
N VAL A 54 0.09 5.90 5.58
CA VAL A 54 1.01 5.13 4.75
C VAL A 54 2.34 5.87 4.63
N GLN A 55 3.46 5.17 4.84
CA GLN A 55 4.81 5.68 4.63
C GLN A 55 5.61 4.77 3.70
N ALA A 56 6.31 5.38 2.75
CA ALA A 56 7.24 4.68 1.88
C ALA A 56 8.64 4.71 2.51
N LEU A 57 9.29 3.55 2.54
CA LEU A 57 10.71 3.40 2.85
C LEU A 57 11.44 3.13 1.54
N SER A 58 12.21 4.11 1.08
CA SER A 58 13.09 3.99 -0.07
C SER A 58 14.55 3.85 0.35
N HIS A 59 15.38 3.31 -0.55
CA HIS A 59 16.83 3.41 -0.42
C HIS A 59 17.29 4.86 -0.59
#